data_AF-A0A7J3J419-F1
#
_entry.id   AF-A0A7J3J419-F1
#
_cell.length_a   1.000
_cell.length_b   1.000
_cell.length_c   1.000
_cell.angle_alpha   90.00
_cell.angle_beta   90.00
_cell.angle_gamma   90.00
#
_symmetry.space_group_name_H-M   'P 1'
#
loop_
_entity.id
_entity.type
_entity.pdbx_description
1 polymer ?
#
loop_
_entity_poly.entity_id
_entity_poly.type
_entity_poly.pdbx_seq_one_letter_code
_entity_poly.pdbx_strand_id
1 'polypeptide(L)'
;TAGQIEIDFQYGPLVETADRAIYYKFVAKNVAKKYGLIATFMPKPVYLDNASGMHTHISLWKGGRNVMYDENDEYAEISQTGRYFIGGLLEHARALSAVCCPTVNSYKRLVPGFEAPIYIIWSRRNRSALVRIPVYYRGPEFAYQKRVEYRGIDPSCNPYLAFACLLAAGLDGVKKKIDPGDPVDEDVYKMSAERRRALGIRELPTTLRDALEEMKSDEVIHQTLGSHIFDAFIEYKTNDWNQYCLYVTPWEIMKYLDY
;
A
#
# COMPACT_ATOMS: atom_id res chain seq x y z
N THR A 1 8.38 10.63 -16.80
CA THR A 1 7.14 9.86 -16.98
C THR A 1 6.40 10.36 -18.19
N ALA A 2 6.21 9.48 -19.19
CA ALA A 2 5.51 9.82 -20.42
C ALA A 2 3.98 9.74 -20.23
N GLY A 3 3.38 10.78 -19.65
CA GLY A 3 1.91 10.92 -19.54
C GLY A 3 1.28 10.44 -18.22
N GLN A 4 2.07 10.30 -17.15
CA GLN A 4 1.54 10.04 -15.81
C GLN A 4 0.98 11.33 -15.19
N ILE A 5 -0.21 11.26 -14.60
CA ILE A 5 -0.91 12.38 -13.96
C ILE A 5 -1.43 11.92 -12.60
N GLU A 6 -1.41 12.82 -11.63
CA GLU A 6 -1.96 12.63 -10.29
C GLU A 6 -2.98 13.73 -10.00
N ILE A 7 -4.11 13.36 -9.41
CA ILE A 7 -5.11 14.29 -8.90
C ILE A 7 -5.47 13.85 -7.49
N ASP A 8 -5.08 14.66 -6.52
CA ASP A 8 -5.47 14.47 -5.13
C ASP A 8 -6.88 14.99 -4.88
N PHE A 9 -7.60 14.31 -3.99
CA PHE A 9 -8.89 14.78 -3.49
C PHE A 9 -8.91 14.79 -1.97
N GLN A 10 -9.79 15.62 -1.41
CA GLN A 10 -9.88 15.82 0.03
C GLN A 10 -10.25 14.51 0.74
N TYR A 11 -9.65 14.28 1.90
CA TYR A 11 -9.95 13.13 2.76
C TYR A 11 -11.42 13.14 3.23
N GLY A 12 -11.87 12.00 3.74
CA GLY A 12 -13.21 11.86 4.31
C GLY A 12 -13.35 10.56 5.10
N PRO A 13 -14.58 10.25 5.56
CA PRO A 13 -14.91 8.93 6.10
C PRO A 13 -14.51 7.80 5.14
N LEU A 14 -14.27 6.61 5.68
CA LEU A 14 -13.72 5.47 4.93
C LEU A 14 -14.57 5.13 3.70
N VAL A 15 -15.88 4.95 3.86
CA VAL A 15 -16.79 4.55 2.78
C VAL A 15 -16.86 5.63 1.71
N GLU A 16 -17.05 6.88 2.12
CA GLU A 16 -17.12 8.01 1.19
C GLU A 16 -15.81 8.19 0.39
N THR A 17 -14.67 7.95 1.03
CA THR A 17 -13.35 8.00 0.37
C THR A 17 -13.20 6.86 -0.63
N ALA A 18 -13.73 5.66 -0.34
CA ALA A 18 -13.76 4.55 -1.29
C ALA A 18 -14.67 4.87 -2.50
N ASP A 19 -15.84 5.47 -2.28
CA ASP A 19 -16.74 5.93 -3.34
C ASP A 19 -16.03 6.95 -4.25
N ARG A 20 -15.36 7.95 -3.65
CA ARG A 20 -14.56 8.95 -4.39
C ARG A 20 -13.46 8.31 -5.22
N ALA A 21 -12.78 7.28 -4.73
CA ALA A 21 -11.77 6.55 -5.50
C ALA A 21 -12.36 5.83 -6.73
N ILE A 22 -13.56 5.25 -6.60
CA ILE A 22 -14.27 4.64 -7.75
C ILE A 22 -14.72 5.71 -8.73
N TYR A 23 -15.33 6.81 -8.25
CA TYR A 23 -15.76 7.91 -9.11
C TYR A 23 -14.60 8.57 -9.84
N TYR A 24 -13.46 8.76 -9.18
CA TYR A 24 -12.26 9.29 -9.82
C TYR A 24 -11.84 8.42 -11.00
N LYS A 25 -11.75 7.10 -10.81
CA LYS A 25 -11.42 6.15 -11.89
C LYS A 25 -12.42 6.22 -13.05
N PHE A 26 -13.71 6.29 -12.72
CA PHE A 26 -14.78 6.37 -13.72
C PHE A 26 -14.71 7.68 -14.52
N VAL A 27 -14.62 8.82 -13.84
CA VAL A 27 -14.58 10.15 -14.47
C VAL A 27 -13.32 10.30 -15.31
N ALA A 28 -12.15 9.94 -14.79
CA ALA A 28 -10.88 10.05 -15.51
C ALA A 28 -10.90 9.26 -16.83
N LYS A 29 -11.41 8.01 -16.81
CA LYS A 29 -11.58 7.19 -18.03
C LYS A 29 -12.53 7.81 -19.04
N ASN A 30 -13.66 8.34 -18.58
CA ASN A 30 -14.66 8.95 -19.47
C ASN A 30 -14.18 10.28 -20.06
N VAL A 31 -13.47 11.10 -19.27
CA VAL A 31 -12.88 12.36 -19.75
C VAL A 31 -11.79 12.05 -20.77
N ALA A 32 -10.84 11.14 -20.46
CA ALA A 32 -9.81 10.73 -21.41
C ALA A 32 -10.41 10.26 -22.75
N LYS A 33 -11.45 9.42 -22.69
CA LYS A 33 -12.15 8.93 -23.89
C LYS A 33 -12.74 10.07 -24.74
N LYS A 34 -13.27 11.13 -24.13
CA LYS A 34 -13.79 12.31 -24.88
C LYS A 34 -12.71 13.03 -25.69
N TYR A 35 -11.45 12.93 -25.27
CA TYR A 35 -10.30 13.50 -25.97
C TYR A 35 -9.55 12.48 -26.84
N GLY A 36 -10.13 11.29 -27.09
CA GLY A 36 -9.47 10.23 -27.87
C GLY A 36 -8.28 9.57 -27.15
N LEU A 37 -8.21 9.69 -25.82
CA LEU A 37 -7.15 9.13 -24.98
C LEU A 37 -7.65 7.94 -24.15
N ILE A 38 -6.73 7.13 -23.63
CA ILE A 38 -7.01 6.03 -22.70
C ILE A 38 -6.36 6.37 -21.35
N ALA A 39 -7.17 6.59 -20.31
CA ALA A 39 -6.69 6.62 -18.94
C ALA A 39 -6.65 5.19 -18.37
N THR A 40 -5.49 4.78 -17.85
CA THR A 40 -5.31 3.49 -17.19
C THR A 40 -4.89 3.67 -15.73
N PHE A 41 -5.38 2.77 -14.89
CA PHE A 41 -5.01 2.65 -13.48
C PHE A 41 -4.26 1.33 -13.23
N MET A 42 -3.67 0.78 -14.30
CA MET A 42 -2.78 -0.37 -14.22
C MET A 42 -1.53 0.03 -13.41
N PRO A 43 -1.08 -0.78 -12.43
CA PRO A 43 0.04 -0.41 -11.56
C PRO A 43 1.34 -0.11 -12.31
N LYS A 44 1.68 -0.92 -13.31
CA LYS A 44 2.91 -0.81 -14.11
C LYS A 44 2.59 -1.04 -15.60
N PRO A 45 2.12 -0.01 -16.32
CA PRO A 45 1.77 -0.14 -17.74
C PRO A 45 3.00 -0.11 -18.66
N VAL A 46 4.10 0.53 -18.22
CA VAL A 46 5.32 0.71 -19.03
C VAL A 46 6.52 0.11 -18.31
N TYR A 47 7.31 -0.70 -19.03
CA TYR A 47 8.57 -1.27 -18.56
C TYR A 47 9.61 -0.15 -18.35
N LEU A 48 10.33 -0.18 -17.22
CA LEU A 48 11.38 0.78 -16.84
C LEU A 48 10.99 2.27 -16.70
N ASP A 49 9.71 2.64 -16.73
CA ASP A 49 9.23 3.98 -16.30
C ASP A 49 8.56 3.89 -14.92
N ASN A 50 8.19 5.00 -14.29
CA ASN A 50 7.52 4.97 -12.99
C ASN A 50 6.18 4.23 -13.03
N ALA A 51 5.77 3.77 -11.85
CA ALA A 51 4.52 3.05 -11.65
C ALA A 51 3.43 3.96 -11.06
N SER A 52 2.18 3.52 -11.13
CA SER A 52 1.06 4.16 -10.45
C SER A 52 0.82 3.56 -9.07
N GLY A 53 0.65 4.42 -8.08
CA GLY A 53 0.19 4.04 -6.75
C GLY A 53 -1.06 4.77 -6.33
N MET A 54 -1.65 4.31 -5.22
CA MET A 54 -2.81 4.93 -4.61
C MET A 54 -2.50 5.19 -3.14
N HIS A 55 -1.47 6.00 -2.86
CA HIS A 55 -1.00 6.26 -1.50
C HIS A 55 -2.18 6.64 -0.61
N THR A 56 -2.41 5.87 0.44
CA THR A 56 -3.61 5.99 1.25
C THR A 56 -3.26 6.65 2.57
N HIS A 57 -3.82 7.84 2.77
CA HIS A 57 -3.63 8.66 3.95
C HIS A 57 -4.70 8.30 4.99
N ILE A 58 -4.29 7.89 6.18
CA ILE A 58 -5.18 7.39 7.24
C ILE A 58 -4.96 8.22 8.51
N SER A 59 -6.07 8.65 9.11
CA SER A 59 -6.08 9.29 10.43
C SER A 59 -7.23 8.71 11.27
N LEU A 60 -7.03 8.61 12.59
CA LEU A 60 -8.06 8.14 13.51
C LEU A 60 -8.63 9.31 14.33
N TRP A 61 -9.94 9.31 14.49
CA TRP A 61 -10.67 10.40 15.15
C TRP A 61 -11.59 9.86 16.24
N LYS A 62 -11.60 10.53 17.39
CA LYS A 62 -12.50 10.23 18.51
C LYS A 62 -13.03 11.51 19.12
N GLY A 63 -14.36 11.69 19.10
CA GLY A 63 -15.01 12.88 19.64
C GLY A 63 -14.51 14.19 19.01
N GLY A 64 -14.34 14.20 17.68
CA GLY A 64 -13.89 15.40 16.93
C GLY A 64 -12.39 15.72 17.04
N ARG A 65 -11.60 14.90 17.74
CA ARG A 65 -10.14 15.07 17.84
C ARG A 65 -9.40 13.96 17.12
N ASN A 66 -8.34 14.33 16.41
CA ASN A 66 -7.41 13.39 15.80
C ASN A 66 -6.54 12.76 16.89
N VAL A 67 -6.68 11.45 17.11
CA VAL A 67 -5.98 10.73 18.18
C VAL A 67 -4.57 10.29 17.78
N MET A 68 -4.16 10.53 16.53
CA MET A 68 -2.80 10.24 16.05
C MET A 68 -1.81 11.38 16.30
N TYR A 69 -2.28 12.55 16.74
CA TYR A 69 -1.42 13.70 17.03
C TYR A 69 -0.92 13.68 18.49
N ASP A 70 0.36 14.00 18.68
CA ASP A 70 0.96 14.27 20.00
C ASP A 70 2.04 15.35 19.86
N GLU A 71 1.85 16.48 20.52
CA GLU A 71 2.80 17.61 20.47
C GLU A 71 4.15 17.29 21.13
N ASN A 72 4.20 16.28 22.00
CA ASN A 72 5.40 15.91 22.75
C ASN A 72 6.30 14.94 21.98
N ASP A 73 5.85 14.37 20.86
CA ASP A 73 6.66 13.51 20.03
C ASP A 73 7.58 14.34 19.12
N GLU A 74 8.87 14.39 19.46
CA GLU A 74 9.86 15.18 18.73
C GLU A 74 10.09 14.70 17.29
N TYR A 75 9.87 13.40 17.04
CA TYR A 75 10.16 12.76 15.75
C TYR A 75 9.22 13.23 14.64
N ALA A 76 7.91 13.07 14.83
CA ALA A 76 6.89 13.38 13.82
C ALA A 76 5.56 13.90 14.40
N GLU A 77 5.51 14.24 15.69
CA GLU A 77 4.29 14.58 16.44
C GLU A 77 3.21 13.49 16.33
N ILE A 78 3.66 12.23 16.34
CA ILE A 78 2.81 11.06 16.25
C ILE A 78 2.59 10.48 17.64
N SER A 79 1.32 10.32 18.02
CA SER A 79 0.95 9.75 19.32
C SER A 79 1.33 8.28 19.43
N GLN A 80 1.36 7.76 20.67
CA GLN A 80 1.55 6.33 20.90
C GLN A 80 0.46 5.48 20.22
N THR A 81 -0.79 5.96 20.16
CA THR A 81 -1.85 5.31 19.38
C THR A 81 -1.51 5.27 17.90
N GLY A 82 -0.98 6.36 17.34
CA GLY A 82 -0.48 6.40 15.96
C GLY A 82 0.66 5.42 15.73
N ARG A 83 1.63 5.32 16.66
CA ARG A 83 2.72 4.34 16.60
C ARG A 83 2.21 2.90 16.59
N TYR A 84 1.29 2.55 17.48
CA TYR A 84 0.69 1.21 17.47
C TYR A 84 -0.11 0.91 16.21
N PHE A 85 -0.78 1.92 15.65
CA PHE A 85 -1.46 1.78 14.37
C PHE A 85 -0.47 1.46 13.24
N ILE A 86 0.68 2.12 13.21
CA ILE A 86 1.79 1.80 12.29
C ILE A 86 2.28 0.37 12.53
N GLY A 87 2.45 -0.04 13.78
CA GLY A 87 2.89 -1.39 14.14
C GLY A 87 1.97 -2.47 13.55
N GLY A 88 0.65 -2.28 13.66
CA GLY A 88 -0.33 -3.15 13.01
C GLY A 88 -0.21 -3.17 11.48
N LEU A 89 -0.06 -2.01 10.84
CA LEU A 89 0.14 -1.95 9.37
C LEU A 89 1.40 -2.68 8.91
N LEU A 90 2.50 -2.60 9.67
CA LEU A 90 3.75 -3.28 9.35
C LEU A 90 3.66 -4.78 9.61
N GLU A 91 2.98 -5.20 10.69
CA GLU A 91 2.80 -6.61 11.03
C GLU A 91 2.01 -7.36 9.97
N HIS A 92 0.91 -6.77 9.51
CA HIS A 92 0.03 -7.36 8.50
C HIS A 92 0.43 -7.01 7.06
N ALA A 93 1.56 -6.32 6.84
CA ALA A 93 1.93 -5.76 5.54
C ALA A 93 2.01 -6.80 4.40
N ARG A 94 2.50 -8.00 4.70
CA ARG A 94 2.64 -9.08 3.72
C ARG A 94 1.28 -9.61 3.27
N ALA A 95 0.36 -9.84 4.21
CA ALA A 95 -1.03 -10.23 3.93
C ALA A 95 -1.82 -9.11 3.24
N LEU A 96 -1.64 -7.86 3.69
CA LEU A 96 -2.25 -6.67 3.09
C LEU A 96 -1.88 -6.51 1.61
N SER A 97 -0.72 -7.00 1.19
CA SER A 97 -0.27 -6.91 -0.21
C SER A 97 -1.26 -7.59 -1.16
N ALA A 98 -1.89 -8.70 -0.77
CA ALA A 98 -2.84 -9.39 -1.65
C ALA A 98 -4.05 -8.51 -1.98
N VAL A 99 -4.65 -7.85 -0.98
CA VAL A 99 -5.84 -7.00 -1.16
C VAL A 99 -5.50 -5.61 -1.70
N CYS A 100 -4.34 -5.05 -1.32
CA CYS A 100 -3.89 -3.71 -1.73
C CYS A 100 -3.22 -3.69 -3.11
N CYS A 101 -2.70 -4.83 -3.57
CA CYS A 101 -2.00 -5.04 -4.84
C CYS A 101 -2.52 -6.34 -5.52
N PRO A 102 -3.81 -6.42 -5.91
CA PRO A 102 -4.50 -7.68 -6.22
C PRO A 102 -4.33 -8.18 -7.67
N THR A 103 -3.37 -7.65 -8.42
CA THR A 103 -3.08 -8.09 -9.80
C THR A 103 -1.64 -8.54 -9.93
N VAL A 104 -1.35 -9.44 -10.88
CA VAL A 104 0.03 -9.84 -11.20
C VAL A 104 0.90 -8.63 -11.57
N ASN A 105 0.30 -7.63 -12.22
CA ASN A 105 0.99 -6.41 -12.64
C ASN A 105 1.42 -5.52 -11.47
N SER A 106 0.70 -5.55 -10.34
CA SER A 106 1.06 -4.86 -9.09
C SER A 106 2.48 -5.20 -8.64
N TYR A 107 2.88 -6.45 -8.79
CA TYR A 107 4.20 -6.93 -8.36
C TYR A 107 5.32 -6.56 -9.33
N LYS A 108 4.98 -6.05 -10.52
CA LYS A 108 5.94 -5.41 -11.43
C LYS A 108 6.21 -3.94 -11.04
N ARG A 109 5.36 -3.35 -10.18
CA ARG A 109 5.63 -2.09 -9.50
C ARG A 109 6.51 -2.29 -8.27
N LEU A 110 6.24 -3.32 -7.46
CA LEU A 110 6.97 -3.62 -6.21
C LEU A 110 8.34 -4.26 -6.48
N VAL A 111 9.16 -3.58 -7.28
CA VAL A 111 10.54 -3.96 -7.58
C VAL A 111 11.48 -2.82 -7.16
N PRO A 112 12.73 -3.12 -6.77
CA PRO A 112 13.70 -2.08 -6.45
C PRO A 112 13.87 -1.05 -7.59
N GLY A 113 14.05 0.23 -7.24
CA GLY A 113 14.49 1.27 -8.18
C GLY A 113 13.42 2.21 -8.77
N PHE A 114 12.13 2.04 -8.46
CA PHE A 114 11.03 2.88 -9.03
C PHE A 114 10.13 3.54 -7.97
N GLU A 115 10.71 4.04 -6.87
CA GLU A 115 10.02 4.70 -5.73
C GLU A 115 8.92 3.89 -5.00
N ALA A 116 8.65 2.65 -5.41
CA ALA A 116 7.65 1.77 -4.80
C ALA A 116 8.21 1.04 -3.55
N PRO A 117 7.49 1.07 -2.41
CA PRO A 117 7.99 0.48 -1.18
C PRO A 117 8.03 -1.04 -1.29
N ILE A 118 9.21 -1.62 -1.13
CA ILE A 118 9.39 -3.08 -1.03
C ILE A 118 9.80 -3.51 0.38
N TYR A 119 10.24 -2.56 1.20
CA TYR A 119 10.72 -2.79 2.56
C TYR A 119 9.65 -2.39 3.58
N ILE A 120 9.40 -3.28 4.53
CA ILE A 120 8.41 -3.11 5.60
C ILE A 120 9.06 -2.28 6.71
N ILE A 121 9.07 -0.96 6.50
CA ILE A 121 9.60 0.04 7.43
C ILE A 121 8.68 1.26 7.49
N TRP A 122 8.87 2.07 8.52
CA TRP A 122 8.20 3.37 8.66
C TRP A 122 9.22 4.51 8.83
N SER A 123 8.85 5.71 8.38
CA SER A 123 9.66 6.93 8.52
C SER A 123 8.85 8.19 8.24
N ARG A 124 9.28 9.35 8.76
CA ARG A 124 8.65 10.66 8.51
C ARG A 124 8.93 11.27 7.13
N ARG A 125 10.01 10.90 6.44
CA ARG A 125 10.37 11.53 5.15
C ARG A 125 10.84 10.55 4.09
N ASN A 126 11.07 9.29 4.45
CA ASN A 126 11.68 8.33 3.54
C ASN A 126 10.69 7.86 2.46
N ARG A 127 11.04 8.11 1.19
CA ARG A 127 10.28 7.63 0.02
C ARG A 127 10.52 6.15 -0.29
N SER A 128 11.39 5.45 0.43
CA SER A 128 11.47 3.99 0.39
C SER A 128 10.57 3.30 1.42
N ALA A 129 9.99 4.05 2.37
CA ALA A 129 9.21 3.47 3.45
C ALA A 129 7.79 3.07 3.00
N LEU A 130 7.36 1.92 3.52
CA LEU A 130 5.99 1.41 3.34
C LEU A 130 4.97 2.32 4.02
N VAL A 131 5.28 2.75 5.24
CA VAL A 131 4.45 3.70 5.99
C VAL A 131 5.22 5.00 6.17
N ARG A 132 4.72 6.09 5.58
CA ARG A 132 5.29 7.43 5.73
C ARG A 132 4.45 8.26 6.71
N ILE A 133 5.08 9.12 7.51
CA ILE A 133 4.37 10.15 8.30
C ILE A 133 4.65 11.52 7.69
N PRO A 134 3.72 12.14 6.95
CA PRO A 134 3.94 13.46 6.38
C PRO A 134 4.21 14.53 7.45
N VAL A 135 5.35 15.22 7.36
CA VAL A 135 5.78 16.28 8.31
C VAL A 135 5.93 17.65 7.63
N TYR A 136 5.06 17.96 6.66
CA TYR A 136 5.06 19.25 5.96
C TYR A 136 4.58 20.41 6.84
N TYR A 137 3.66 20.12 7.77
CA TYR A 137 3.11 21.07 8.73
C TYR A 137 3.26 20.50 10.14
N ARG A 138 3.64 21.35 11.10
CA ARG A 138 3.97 21.02 12.49
C ARG A 138 3.35 22.03 13.44
N GLY A 139 3.00 21.57 14.64
CA GLY A 139 2.35 22.39 15.67
C GLY A 139 0.87 22.07 15.88
N PRO A 140 0.29 22.50 17.02
CA PRO A 140 -1.08 22.16 17.43
C PRO A 140 -2.15 22.60 16.43
N GLU A 141 -1.93 23.70 15.72
CA GLU A 141 -2.82 24.23 14.70
C GLU A 141 -2.96 23.26 13.50
N PHE A 142 -2.00 22.37 13.29
CA PHE A 142 -2.03 21.35 12.23
C PHE A 142 -2.33 19.94 12.75
N ALA A 143 -2.74 19.79 14.01
CA ALA A 143 -3.09 18.50 14.61
C ALA A 143 -4.13 17.73 13.79
N TYR A 144 -5.10 18.45 13.21
CA TYR A 144 -6.13 17.87 12.35
C TYR A 144 -5.59 17.20 11.08
N GLN A 145 -4.39 17.58 10.61
CA GLN A 145 -3.77 17.01 9.42
C GLN A 145 -2.87 15.79 9.71
N LYS A 146 -2.63 15.44 10.99
CA LYS A 146 -1.74 14.34 11.34
C LYS A 146 -2.29 13.01 10.82
N ARG A 147 -1.44 12.25 10.15
CA ARG A 147 -1.85 11.03 9.43
C ARG A 147 -0.65 10.13 9.17
N VAL A 148 -0.93 8.88 8.89
CA VAL A 148 0.01 7.94 8.31
C VAL A 148 -0.34 7.75 6.84
N GLU A 149 0.65 7.50 6.01
CA GLU A 149 0.50 7.24 4.58
C GLU A 149 0.98 5.83 4.28
N TYR A 150 0.05 4.94 3.96
CA TYR A 150 0.36 3.59 3.49
C TYR A 150 0.59 3.60 1.99
N ARG A 151 1.79 3.18 1.55
CA ARG A 151 2.24 3.29 0.17
C ARG A 151 2.23 1.95 -0.58
N GLY A 152 2.01 0.84 0.14
CA GLY A 152 1.91 -0.53 -0.39
C GLY A 152 0.60 -0.85 -1.10
N ILE A 153 -0.08 0.15 -1.64
CA ILE A 153 -1.39 0.05 -2.27
C ILE A 153 -1.38 0.71 -3.65
N ASP A 154 -2.08 0.11 -4.60
CA ASP A 154 -2.17 0.58 -5.98
C ASP A 154 -3.64 0.72 -6.43
N PRO A 155 -3.89 1.45 -7.53
CA PRO A 155 -5.27 1.78 -7.92
C PRO A 155 -6.02 0.62 -8.59
N SER A 156 -5.38 -0.55 -8.77
CA SER A 156 -6.04 -1.78 -9.22
C SER A 156 -6.86 -2.44 -8.12
N CYS A 157 -6.65 -2.04 -6.85
CA CYS A 157 -7.40 -2.59 -5.73
C CYS A 157 -8.89 -2.23 -5.76
N ASN A 158 -9.68 -3.06 -5.07
CA ASN A 158 -11.00 -2.66 -4.62
C ASN A 158 -10.82 -1.77 -3.37
N PRO A 159 -11.14 -0.46 -3.43
CA PRO A 159 -10.86 0.45 -2.33
C PRO A 159 -11.67 0.12 -1.07
N TYR A 160 -12.87 -0.45 -1.19
CA TYR A 160 -13.66 -0.85 -0.01
C TYR A 160 -12.96 -1.96 0.77
N LEU A 161 -12.50 -3.01 0.08
CA LEU A 161 -11.80 -4.13 0.71
C LEU A 161 -10.44 -3.70 1.26
N ALA A 162 -9.67 -2.96 0.46
CA ALA A 162 -8.34 -2.50 0.87
C ALA A 162 -8.42 -1.56 2.09
N PHE A 163 -9.34 -0.60 2.11
CA PHE A 163 -9.47 0.34 3.23
C PHE A 163 -9.98 -0.35 4.49
N ALA A 164 -10.91 -1.30 4.37
CA ALA A 164 -11.37 -2.10 5.51
C ALA A 164 -10.21 -2.89 6.13
N CYS A 165 -9.42 -3.59 5.31
CA CYS A 165 -8.25 -4.34 5.75
C CYS A 165 -7.16 -3.46 6.36
N LEU A 166 -6.86 -2.30 5.77
CA LEU A 166 -5.90 -1.35 6.33
C LEU A 166 -6.33 -0.82 7.70
N LEU A 167 -7.62 -0.49 7.84
CA LEU A 167 -8.18 -0.06 9.11
C LEU A 167 -8.09 -1.18 10.16
N ALA A 168 -8.51 -2.40 9.80
CA ALA A 168 -8.48 -3.55 10.71
C ALA A 168 -7.06 -3.89 11.17
N ALA A 169 -6.10 -3.94 10.26
CA ALA A 169 -4.69 -4.18 10.58
C ALA A 169 -4.14 -3.12 11.55
N GLY A 170 -4.39 -1.83 11.28
CA GLY A 170 -3.93 -0.78 12.17
C GLY A 170 -4.64 -0.81 13.53
N LEU A 171 -5.93 -1.14 13.59
CA LEU A 171 -6.66 -1.29 14.86
C LEU A 171 -6.21 -2.52 15.66
N ASP A 172 -5.80 -3.60 15.01
CA ASP A 172 -5.19 -4.76 15.67
C ASP A 172 -3.89 -4.35 16.36
N GLY A 173 -3.05 -3.57 15.67
CA GLY A 173 -1.85 -2.95 16.24
C GLY A 173 -2.15 -2.11 17.50
N VAL A 174 -3.17 -1.25 17.45
CA VAL A 174 -3.62 -0.47 18.62
C VAL A 174 -4.10 -1.37 19.76
N LYS A 175 -4.89 -2.41 19.46
CA LYS A 175 -5.44 -3.34 20.44
C LYS A 175 -4.36 -4.16 21.14
N LYS A 176 -3.41 -4.70 20.37
CA LYS A 176 -2.31 -5.54 20.86
C LYS A 176 -1.08 -4.74 21.29
N LYS A 177 -1.09 -3.41 21.12
CA LYS A 177 0.03 -2.50 21.41
C LYS A 177 1.31 -2.91 20.66
N ILE A 178 1.18 -3.26 19.39
CA ILE A 178 2.31 -3.68 18.55
C ILE A 178 3.22 -2.49 18.30
N ASP A 179 4.45 -2.56 18.81
CA ASP A 179 5.45 -1.52 18.57
C ASP A 179 6.02 -1.65 17.14
N PRO A 180 6.00 -0.57 16.32
CA PRO A 180 6.59 -0.60 14.98
C PRO A 180 8.12 -0.60 14.99
N GLY A 181 8.77 -0.52 16.16
CA GLY A 181 10.21 -0.37 16.32
C GLY A 181 10.68 1.03 15.93
N ASP A 182 12.00 1.20 15.90
CA ASP A 182 12.62 2.46 15.52
C ASP A 182 12.38 2.78 14.03
N PRO A 183 12.14 4.06 13.68
CA PRO A 183 11.97 4.46 12.30
C PRO A 183 13.30 4.32 11.52
N VAL A 184 13.20 3.99 10.24
CA VAL A 184 14.37 3.83 9.35
C VAL A 184 14.44 5.00 8.37
N ASP A 185 15.21 6.02 8.74
CA ASP A 185 15.38 7.25 7.95
C ASP A 185 16.46 7.17 6.85
N GLU A 186 17.23 6.07 6.82
CA GLU A 186 18.24 5.79 5.81
C GLU A 186 17.61 5.25 4.50
N ASP A 187 18.26 5.50 3.36
CA ASP A 187 17.84 4.94 2.06
C ASP A 187 18.09 3.42 2.01
N VAL A 188 17.04 2.64 2.21
CA VAL A 188 17.11 1.17 2.32
C VAL A 188 17.56 0.51 1.02
N TYR A 189 17.37 1.15 -0.14
CA TYR A 189 17.85 0.62 -1.42
C TYR A 189 19.37 0.64 -1.53
N LYS A 190 20.04 1.52 -0.77
CA LYS A 190 21.51 1.61 -0.72
C LYS A 190 22.14 0.77 0.39
N MET A 191 21.33 0.18 1.27
CA MET A 191 21.83 -0.68 2.33
C MET A 191 22.35 -2.01 1.77
N SER A 192 23.35 -2.58 2.43
CA SER A 192 23.73 -3.98 2.19
C SER A 192 22.63 -4.92 2.72
N ALA A 193 22.54 -6.12 2.16
CA ALA A 193 21.62 -7.15 2.65
C ALA A 193 21.90 -7.51 4.12
N GLU A 194 23.16 -7.48 4.54
CA GLU A 194 23.57 -7.70 5.94
C GLU A 194 23.03 -6.62 6.87
N ARG A 195 23.15 -5.34 6.50
CA ARG A 195 22.61 -4.23 7.29
C ARG A 195 21.08 -4.32 7.40
N ARG A 196 20.39 -4.66 6.31
CA ARG A 196 18.93 -4.89 6.33
C ARG A 196 18.53 -6.00 7.29
N ARG A 197 19.24 -7.14 7.26
CA ARG A 197 19.01 -8.25 8.20
C ARG A 197 19.28 -7.86 9.65
N ALA A 198 20.36 -7.12 9.90
CA ALA A 198 20.69 -6.64 11.24
C ALA A 198 19.63 -5.70 11.83
N LEU A 199 18.94 -4.94 10.98
CA LEU A 199 17.81 -4.08 11.36
C LEU A 199 16.46 -4.81 11.37
N GLY A 200 16.41 -6.12 11.08
CA GLY A 200 15.16 -6.88 11.04
C GLY A 200 14.20 -6.45 9.92
N ILE A 201 14.70 -5.80 8.86
CA ILE A 201 13.87 -5.28 7.78
C ILE A 201 13.31 -6.44 6.96
N ARG A 202 11.99 -6.64 7.04
CA ARG A 202 11.24 -7.57 6.19
C ARG A 202 10.93 -6.93 4.84
N GLU A 203 10.66 -7.78 3.84
CA GLU A 203 10.26 -7.36 2.50
C GLU A 203 8.80 -7.71 2.23
N LEU A 204 8.15 -6.99 1.33
CA LEU A 204 6.84 -7.35 0.80
C LEU A 204 6.94 -8.57 -0.14
N PRO A 205 5.85 -9.33 -0.34
CA PRO A 205 5.80 -10.37 -1.37
C PRO A 205 6.11 -9.79 -2.76
N THR A 206 6.86 -10.53 -3.57
CA THR A 206 7.25 -10.11 -4.94
C THR A 206 6.40 -10.75 -6.02
N THR A 207 5.42 -11.57 -5.64
CA THR A 207 4.45 -12.19 -6.54
C THR A 207 3.05 -12.18 -5.94
N LEU A 208 2.03 -12.24 -6.80
CA LEU A 208 0.63 -12.38 -6.35
C LEU A 208 0.44 -13.68 -5.58
N ARG A 209 1.08 -14.77 -6.01
CA ARG A 209 1.02 -16.06 -5.32
C ARG A 209 1.50 -15.95 -3.88
N ASP A 210 2.68 -15.39 -3.65
CA ASP A 210 3.24 -15.28 -2.31
C ASP A 210 2.36 -14.40 -1.41
N ALA A 211 1.82 -13.30 -1.96
CA ALA A 211 0.89 -12.46 -1.22
C ALA A 211 -0.40 -13.20 -0.82
N LEU A 212 -0.93 -14.07 -1.69
CA LEU A 212 -2.11 -14.89 -1.37
C LEU A 212 -1.80 -15.91 -0.27
N GLU A 213 -0.61 -16.51 -0.24
CA GLU A 213 -0.21 -17.42 0.85
C GLU A 213 -0.04 -16.70 2.19
N GLU A 214 0.51 -15.49 2.17
CA GLU A 214 0.60 -14.63 3.36
C GLU A 214 -0.79 -14.23 3.86
N MET A 215 -1.70 -13.88 2.95
CA MET A 215 -3.09 -13.53 3.27
C MET A 215 -3.87 -14.72 3.88
N LYS A 216 -3.64 -15.96 3.41
CA LYS A 216 -4.23 -17.19 3.99
C LYS A 216 -3.85 -17.40 5.46
N SER A 217 -2.68 -16.91 5.86
CA SER A 217 -2.15 -17.10 7.20
C SER A 217 -2.54 -15.97 8.17
N ASP A 218 -3.24 -14.93 7.69
CA ASP A 218 -3.57 -13.75 8.49
C ASP A 218 -5.04 -13.74 8.94
N GLU A 219 -5.23 -14.05 10.22
CA GLU A 219 -6.57 -14.14 10.82
C GLU A 219 -7.30 -12.79 10.84
N VAL A 220 -6.59 -11.67 10.99
CA VAL A 220 -7.20 -10.33 11.07
C VAL A 220 -7.79 -9.98 9.71
N ILE A 221 -7.04 -10.22 8.64
CA ILE A 221 -7.51 -9.98 7.27
C ILE A 221 -8.66 -10.93 6.91
N HIS A 222 -8.56 -12.22 7.28
CA HIS A 222 -9.63 -13.17 7.04
C HIS A 222 -10.94 -12.76 7.75
N GLN A 223 -10.88 -12.43 9.04
CA GLN A 223 -12.06 -12.00 9.80
C GLN A 223 -12.66 -10.69 9.29
N THR A 224 -11.81 -9.77 8.81
CA THR A 224 -12.27 -8.48 8.28
C THR A 224 -13.09 -8.63 7.01
N LEU A 225 -12.70 -9.56 6.13
CA LEU A 225 -13.43 -9.82 4.89
C LEU A 225 -14.62 -10.77 5.11
N GLY A 226 -14.53 -11.65 6.11
CA GLY A 226 -15.44 -12.76 6.30
C GLY A 226 -15.26 -13.84 5.25
N SER A 227 -15.60 -15.09 5.59
CA SER A 227 -15.25 -16.27 4.78
C SER A 227 -15.77 -16.18 3.34
N HIS A 228 -17.00 -15.70 3.13
CA HIS A 228 -17.56 -15.59 1.78
C HIS A 228 -16.72 -14.71 0.84
N ILE A 229 -16.32 -13.51 1.28
CA ILE A 229 -15.51 -12.61 0.44
C ILE A 229 -14.08 -13.12 0.36
N PHE A 230 -13.54 -13.61 1.47
CA PHE A 230 -12.17 -14.11 1.54
C PHE A 230 -11.94 -15.30 0.61
N ASP A 231 -12.77 -16.34 0.72
CA ASP A 231 -12.63 -17.57 -0.06
C ASP A 231 -12.77 -17.29 -1.55
N ALA A 232 -13.78 -16.49 -1.93
CA ALA A 232 -13.96 -16.05 -3.31
C ALA A 232 -12.74 -15.24 -3.81
N PHE A 233 -12.23 -14.31 -3.00
CA PHE A 233 -11.04 -13.52 -3.36
C PHE A 233 -9.83 -14.41 -3.61
N ILE A 234 -9.54 -15.34 -2.69
CA ILE A 234 -8.43 -16.29 -2.84
C ILE A 234 -8.60 -17.13 -4.10
N GLU A 235 -9.80 -17.65 -4.35
CA GLU A 235 -10.10 -18.46 -5.55
C GLU A 235 -9.87 -17.66 -6.84
N TYR A 236 -10.50 -16.49 -6.97
CA TYR A 236 -10.39 -15.65 -8.15
C TYR A 236 -8.94 -15.23 -8.42
N LYS A 237 -8.19 -14.85 -7.38
CA LYS A 237 -6.81 -14.39 -7.53
C LYS A 237 -5.80 -15.51 -7.74
N THR A 238 -6.08 -16.70 -7.22
CA THR A 238 -5.33 -17.91 -7.56
C THR A 238 -5.53 -18.26 -9.03
N ASN A 239 -6.76 -18.15 -9.56
CA ASN A 239 -7.04 -18.37 -10.98
C ASN A 239 -6.33 -17.32 -11.88
N ASP A 240 -6.36 -16.03 -11.52
CA ASP A 240 -5.61 -14.98 -12.24
C ASP A 240 -4.11 -15.32 -12.33
N TRP A 241 -3.52 -15.78 -11.23
CA TRP A 241 -2.12 -16.21 -11.20
C TRP A 241 -1.85 -17.43 -12.08
N ASN A 242 -2.68 -18.46 -11.96
CA ASN A 242 -2.53 -19.69 -12.74
C ASN A 242 -2.63 -19.43 -14.24
N GLN A 243 -3.57 -18.57 -14.67
CA GLN A 243 -3.68 -18.15 -16.07
C GLN A 243 -2.43 -17.41 -16.55
N TYR A 244 -1.87 -16.51 -15.74
CA TYR A 244 -0.62 -15.83 -16.06
C TYR A 244 0.54 -16.81 -16.26
N CYS A 245 0.67 -17.83 -15.42
CA CYS A 245 1.72 -18.85 -15.54
C CYS A 245 1.65 -19.69 -16.83
N LEU A 246 0.48 -19.79 -17.46
CA LEU A 246 0.32 -20.50 -18.74
C LEU A 246 0.70 -19.64 -19.95
N TYR A 247 0.90 -18.34 -19.75
CA TYR A 247 1.14 -17.40 -20.84
C TYR A 247 2.65 -17.30 -21.16
N VAL A 248 3.06 -17.79 -22.33
CA VAL A 248 4.42 -17.62 -22.84
C VAL A 248 4.57 -16.20 -23.39
N THR A 249 5.43 -15.41 -22.75
CA THR A 249 5.63 -14.00 -23.11
C THR A 249 6.65 -13.82 -24.23
N PRO A 250 6.61 -12.71 -24.99
CA PRO A 250 7.66 -12.35 -25.93
C PRO A 250 9.05 -12.28 -25.29
N TRP A 251 9.15 -11.93 -23.99
CA TRP A 251 10.43 -11.92 -23.27
C TRP A 251 11.03 -13.32 -23.17
N GLU A 252 10.22 -14.33 -22.85
CA GLU A 252 10.68 -15.73 -22.81
C GLU A 252 11.10 -16.22 -24.19
N ILE A 253 10.33 -15.92 -25.24
CA ILE A 253 10.68 -16.29 -26.61
C ILE A 253 11.99 -15.63 -27.03
N MET A 254 12.12 -14.31 -26.86
CA MET A 254 13.35 -13.58 -27.19
C MET A 254 14.57 -14.04 -26.39
N LYS A 255 14.35 -14.56 -25.17
CA LYS A 255 15.41 -15.02 -24.31
C LYS A 255 15.81 -16.46 -24.63
N TYR A 256 14.84 -17.34 -24.87
CA TYR A 256 15.02 -18.79 -24.84
C TYR A 256 14.73 -19.56 -26.13
N LEU A 257 14.18 -18.94 -27.17
CA LEU A 257 13.75 -19.68 -28.39
C LEU A 257 14.91 -20.37 -29.11
N ASP A 258 16.10 -19.79 -29.09
CA ASP A 258 17.30 -20.24 -29.80
C ASP A 258 18.44 -20.71 -28.88
N TYR A 259 18.15 -20.96 -27.59
CA TYR A 259 19.08 -21.71 -26.73
C TYR A 259 19.23 -23.16 -27.16
#